data_AF-A0A821MWD6-F1
#
_entry.id   AF-A0A821MWD6-F1
#
_cell.length_a   1.000
_cell.length_b   1.000
_cell.length_c   1.000
_cell.angle_alpha   90.00
_cell.angle_beta   90.00
_cell.angle_gamma   90.00
#
_symmetry.space_group_name_H-M   'P 1'
#
loop_
_entity.id
_entity.type
_entity.pdbx_description
1 polymer ?
#
loop_
_entity_poly.entity_id
_entity_poly.type
_entity_poly.pdbx_seq_one_letter_code
_entity_poly.pdbx_strand_id
1 'polypeptide(L)'
;MLPSRQEICRFHLNLQTATVGQVIDEIKSEDAGVEHVQIYDQNGVSLAKSYPVNSLMTYPFTIELNKQRTFLFDPIKKVELKETIVRQHKGDGPSTEDTVAALYHALNVMKIYHHKYLELQKEANDLSVQLEPLEK
;
A
#
# COMPACT_ATOMS: atom_id res chain seq x y z
N MET A 1 -17.80 -10.88 1.42
CA MET A 1 -18.23 -11.62 0.21
C MET A 1 -18.53 -10.60 -0.87
N LEU A 2 -17.98 -10.76 -2.06
CA LEU A 2 -18.21 -9.85 -3.17
C LEU A 2 -19.55 -10.14 -3.89
N PRO A 3 -20.19 -9.14 -4.53
CA PRO A 3 -21.57 -9.23 -4.98
C PRO A 3 -21.86 -10.27 -6.07
N SER A 4 -21.00 -10.41 -7.09
CA SER A 4 -21.31 -11.22 -8.28
C SER A 4 -21.21 -12.71 -8.04
N ARG A 5 -20.11 -13.16 -7.41
CA ARG A 5 -19.85 -14.60 -7.21
C ARG A 5 -20.30 -15.12 -5.85
N GLN A 6 -20.64 -14.23 -4.92
CA GLN A 6 -20.96 -14.58 -3.54
C GLN A 6 -19.87 -15.44 -2.87
N GLU A 7 -18.61 -15.23 -3.26
CA GLU A 7 -17.45 -15.94 -2.70
C GLU A 7 -16.74 -15.07 -1.65
N ILE A 8 -15.99 -15.73 -0.77
CA ILE A 8 -15.09 -15.06 0.17
C ILE A 8 -13.82 -14.69 -0.60
N CYS A 9 -13.62 -13.39 -0.81
CA CYS A 9 -12.37 -12.85 -1.34
C CYS A 9 -11.48 -12.35 -0.19
N ARG A 10 -10.17 -12.53 -0.33
CA ARG A 10 -9.14 -12.09 0.63
C ARG A 10 -8.16 -11.19 -0.12
N PHE A 11 -7.94 -10.00 0.40
CA PHE A 11 -7.00 -9.02 -0.16
C PHE A 11 -5.75 -8.94 0.72
N HIS A 12 -4.58 -8.87 0.09
CA HIS A 12 -3.29 -8.74 0.77
C HIS A 12 -2.68 -7.39 0.42
N LEU A 13 -2.54 -6.52 1.42
CA LEU A 13 -2.09 -5.15 1.25
C LEU A 13 -0.78 -4.92 2.01
N ASN A 14 0.16 -4.20 1.41
CA ASN A 14 1.32 -3.69 2.13
C ASN A 14 0.91 -2.44 2.93
N LEU A 15 0.79 -2.57 4.25
CA LEU A 15 0.32 -1.47 5.10
C LEU A 15 1.19 -0.20 5.02
N GLN A 16 2.48 -0.31 4.68
CA GLN A 16 3.37 0.86 4.62
C GLN A 16 3.17 1.69 3.35
N THR A 17 2.87 1.05 2.23
CA THR A 17 2.79 1.71 0.92
C THR A 17 1.38 1.84 0.39
N ALA A 18 0.44 1.01 0.89
CA ALA A 18 -0.91 0.96 0.38
C ALA A 18 -1.73 2.20 0.75
N THR A 19 -2.58 2.61 -0.18
CA THR A 19 -3.55 3.71 -0.02
C THR A 19 -4.98 3.21 -0.18
N VAL A 20 -5.95 3.94 0.36
CA VAL A 20 -7.39 3.67 0.20
C VAL A 20 -7.78 3.51 -1.27
N GLY A 21 -7.16 4.30 -2.16
CA GLY A 21 -7.39 4.21 -3.60
C GLY A 21 -7.03 2.84 -4.16
N GLN A 22 -5.87 2.29 -3.79
CA GLN A 22 -5.45 0.95 -4.22
C GLN A 22 -6.41 -0.13 -3.72
N VAL A 23 -6.90 -0.02 -2.48
CA VAL A 23 -7.91 -0.96 -1.95
C VAL A 23 -9.20 -0.90 -2.79
N ILE A 24 -9.67 0.30 -3.11
CA ILE A 24 -10.86 0.49 -3.95
C ILE A 24 -10.64 -0.12 -5.33
N ASP A 25 -9.49 0.14 -5.94
CA ASP A 25 -9.19 -0.32 -7.29
C ASP A 25 -9.03 -1.86 -7.34
N GLU A 26 -8.41 -2.48 -6.32
CA GLU A 26 -8.34 -3.93 -6.18
C GLU A 26 -9.74 -4.56 -6.08
N ILE A 27 -10.62 -4.04 -5.22
CA ILE A 27 -12.00 -4.55 -5.06
C ILE A 27 -12.77 -4.47 -6.37
N LYS A 28 -12.66 -3.36 -7.11
CA LYS A 28 -13.33 -3.18 -8.40
C LYS A 28 -12.77 -4.09 -9.49
N SER A 29 -11.46 -4.33 -9.48
CA SER A 29 -10.82 -5.21 -10.45
C SER A 29 -11.19 -6.68 -10.24
N GLU A 30 -11.47 -7.08 -8.99
CA GLU A 30 -11.80 -8.45 -8.63
C GLU A 30 -13.26 -8.82 -8.96
N ASP A 31 -14.20 -7.89 -8.76
CA ASP A 31 -15.62 -8.13 -9.03
C ASP A 31 -16.20 -7.04 -9.93
N ALA A 32 -16.44 -7.40 -11.20
CA ALA A 32 -17.03 -6.51 -12.21
C ALA A 32 -18.46 -6.03 -11.87
N GLY A 33 -19.14 -6.67 -10.92
CA GLY A 33 -20.44 -6.22 -10.39
C GLY A 33 -20.30 -5.09 -9.36
N VAL A 34 -19.09 -4.68 -9.00
CA VAL A 34 -18.81 -3.56 -8.10
C VAL A 34 -18.50 -2.31 -8.92
N GLU A 35 -19.50 -1.44 -9.09
CA GLU A 35 -19.32 -0.14 -9.75
C GLU A 35 -18.82 0.93 -8.79
N HIS A 36 -19.37 0.95 -7.57
CA HIS A 36 -19.10 1.97 -6.58
C HIS A 36 -18.54 1.35 -5.30
N VAL A 37 -17.42 1.90 -4.84
CA VAL A 37 -16.79 1.56 -3.56
C VAL A 37 -16.47 2.87 -2.86
N GLN A 38 -16.90 2.99 -1.62
CA GLN A 38 -16.58 4.13 -0.77
C GLN A 38 -16.10 3.64 0.58
N ILE A 39 -15.02 4.23 1.09
CA ILE A 39 -14.49 3.95 2.43
C ILE A 39 -14.79 5.14 3.33
N TYR A 40 -15.28 4.85 4.53
CA TYR A 40 -15.62 5.83 5.56
C TYR A 40 -14.84 5.54 6.84
N ASP A 41 -14.50 6.59 7.58
CA ASP A 41 -13.93 6.45 8.92
C ASP A 41 -15.01 6.06 9.96
N GLN A 42 -14.58 5.91 11.22
CA GLN A 42 -15.45 5.65 12.37
C GLN A 42 -16.55 6.69 12.61
N ASN A 43 -16.40 7.90 12.06
CA ASN A 43 -17.37 8.99 12.18
C ASN A 43 -18.31 9.07 10.96
N GLY A 44 -18.14 8.18 9.96
CA GLY A 44 -18.89 8.22 8.71
C GLY A 44 -18.37 9.23 7.69
N VAL A 45 -17.16 9.77 7.88
CA VAL A 45 -16.53 10.69 6.92
C VAL A 45 -15.87 9.91 5.80
N SER A 46 -16.18 10.29 4.56
CA SER A 46 -15.60 9.70 3.36
C SER A 46 -14.10 9.96 3.30
N LEU A 47 -13.31 8.90 3.15
CA LEU A 47 -11.86 8.99 3.09
C LEU A 47 -11.37 9.19 1.65
N ALA A 48 -10.39 10.06 1.49
CA ALA A 48 -9.74 10.32 0.21
C ALA A 48 -8.93 9.11 -0.27
N LYS A 49 -8.81 8.95 -1.59
CA LYS A 49 -8.03 7.85 -2.20
C LYS A 49 -6.56 7.84 -1.77
N SER A 50 -5.95 9.00 -1.52
CA SER A 50 -4.57 9.12 -1.06
C SER A 50 -4.35 8.76 0.41
N TYR A 51 -5.43 8.50 1.16
CA TYR A 51 -5.33 8.20 2.58
C TYR A 51 -4.57 6.89 2.82
N PRO A 52 -3.53 6.87 3.67
CA PRO A 52 -2.68 5.70 3.87
C PRO A 52 -3.42 4.60 4.64
N VAL A 53 -3.29 3.36 4.18
CA VAL A 53 -3.94 2.19 4.80
C VAL A 53 -3.41 1.94 6.22
N ASN A 54 -2.14 2.23 6.51
CA ASN A 54 -1.63 2.14 7.89
C ASN A 54 -2.47 2.97 8.88
N SER A 55 -2.83 4.20 8.48
CA SER A 55 -3.65 5.09 9.31
C SER A 55 -5.10 4.64 9.36
N LEU A 56 -5.64 4.10 8.25
CA LEU A 56 -6.98 3.50 8.21
C LEU A 56 -7.12 2.37 9.21
N MET A 57 -6.13 1.47 9.25
CA MET A 57 -6.09 0.28 10.10
C MET A 57 -5.82 0.59 11.60
N THR A 58 -5.82 1.87 12.00
CA THR A 58 -5.68 2.27 13.41
C THR A 58 -7.03 2.33 14.11
N TYR A 59 -8.10 2.59 13.36
CA TYR A 59 -9.44 2.81 13.88
C TYR A 59 -10.45 1.96 13.12
N PRO A 60 -11.62 1.67 13.70
CA PRO A 60 -12.72 1.07 12.96
C PRO A 60 -13.06 1.91 11.72
N PHE A 61 -13.37 1.24 10.62
CA PHE A 61 -13.74 1.89 9.37
C PHE A 61 -14.78 1.05 8.63
N THR A 62 -15.41 1.66 7.64
CA THR A 62 -16.49 1.03 6.90
C THR A 62 -16.21 1.06 5.40
N ILE A 63 -16.44 -0.05 4.72
CA ILE A 63 -16.43 -0.13 3.26
C ILE A 63 -17.87 -0.31 2.76
N GLU A 64 -18.33 0.57 1.90
CA GLU A 64 -19.62 0.49 1.24
C GLU A 64 -19.44 0.09 -0.23
N LEU A 65 -20.18 -0.93 -0.67
CA LEU A 65 -20.25 -1.39 -2.06
C LEU A 65 -21.63 -1.08 -2.63
N ASN A 66 -21.66 -0.43 -3.80
CA ASN A 66 -22.86 -0.09 -4.59
C ASN A 66 -23.99 0.58 -3.77
N LYS A 67 -23.66 1.28 -2.68
CA LYS A 67 -24.64 1.91 -1.76
C LYS A 67 -25.65 0.95 -1.14
N GLN A 68 -25.34 -0.35 -1.13
CA GLN A 68 -26.26 -1.39 -0.66
C GLN A 68 -25.63 -2.28 0.40
N ARG A 69 -24.33 -2.57 0.28
CA ARG A 69 -23.63 -3.45 1.21
C ARG A 69 -22.57 -2.68 1.97
N THR A 70 -22.64 -2.76 3.29
CA THR A 70 -21.77 -2.03 4.19
C THR A 70 -21.02 -3.03 5.07
N PHE A 71 -19.70 -2.97 5.04
CA PHE A 71 -18.80 -3.85 5.78
C PHE A 71 -18.09 -3.04 6.86
N LEU A 72 -18.32 -3.40 8.12
CA LEU A 72 -17.60 -2.85 9.25
C LEU A 72 -16.29 -3.61 9.45
N PHE A 73 -15.19 -2.89 9.50
CA PHE A 73 -13.87 -3.42 9.83
C PHE A 73 -13.43 -2.84 11.16
N ASP A 74 -13.23 -3.71 12.14
CA ASP A 74 -12.57 -3.38 13.40
C ASP A 74 -11.15 -3.94 13.33
N PRO A 75 -10.11 -3.08 13.21
CA PRO A 75 -8.74 -3.55 13.20
C PRO A 75 -8.44 -4.20 14.56
N ILE A 76 -8.29 -5.52 14.57
CA ILE A 76 -7.90 -6.30 15.75
C ILE A 76 -6.73 -5.58 16.41
N LYS A 77 -6.93 -5.14 17.66
CA LYS A 77 -5.96 -4.35 18.43
C LYS A 77 -4.57 -4.98 18.28
N LYS A 78 -3.63 -4.25 17.69
CA LYS A 78 -2.17 -4.56 17.60
C LYS A 78 -1.50 -4.85 18.97
N VAL A 79 -2.24 -4.78 20.07
CA VAL A 79 -1.75 -4.76 21.45
C VAL A 79 -1.26 -6.13 21.92
N GLU A 80 -1.83 -7.25 21.47
CA GLU A 80 -1.44 -8.57 22.03
C GLU A 80 -0.40 -9.34 21.20
N LEU A 81 -0.23 -9.03 19.92
CA LEU A 81 0.72 -9.74 19.05
C LEU A 81 2.14 -9.18 19.10
N LYS A 82 2.30 -7.86 19.29
CA LYS A 82 3.64 -7.23 19.29
C LYS A 82 4.42 -7.44 20.57
N GLU A 83 3.77 -7.44 21.74
CA GLU A 83 4.49 -7.63 23.01
C GLU A 83 5.08 -9.04 23.14
N THR A 84 4.45 -10.05 22.55
CA THR A 84 4.94 -11.43 22.61
C THR A 84 6.12 -11.68 21.67
N ILE A 85 6.10 -11.10 20.45
CA ILE A 85 7.16 -11.32 19.45
C ILE A 85 8.40 -10.45 19.73
N VAL A 86 8.22 -9.19 20.15
CA VAL A 86 9.34 -8.27 20.42
C VAL A 86 10.17 -8.70 21.64
N ARG A 87 9.57 -9.40 22.61
CA ARG A 87 10.30 -9.93 23.78
C ARG A 87 11.17 -11.14 23.45
N GLN A 88 10.90 -11.87 22.38
CA GLN A 88 11.64 -13.10 22.02
C GLN A 88 12.85 -12.85 21.11
N HIS A 89 12.93 -11.68 20.45
CA HIS A 89 13.94 -11.40 19.41
C HIS A 89 14.83 -10.17 19.70
N LYS A 90 14.95 -9.73 20.95
CA LYS A 90 15.99 -8.75 21.34
C LYS A 90 17.33 -9.46 21.63
N GLY A 91 17.95 -10.00 20.60
CA GLY A 91 19.40 -10.19 20.59
C GLY A 91 20.05 -8.94 19.99
N ASP A 92 21.22 -8.53 20.47
CA ASP A 92 21.97 -7.34 19.99
C ASP A 92 22.52 -7.46 18.54
N GLY A 93 21.95 -8.35 17.72
CA GLY A 93 22.36 -8.59 16.33
C GLY A 93 21.34 -8.06 15.30
N PRO A 94 21.77 -7.87 14.03
CA PRO A 94 20.85 -7.53 12.95
C PRO A 94 19.80 -8.64 12.81
N SER A 95 18.54 -8.25 12.55
CA SER A 95 17.48 -9.24 12.39
C SER A 95 17.73 -10.12 11.16
N THR A 96 17.08 -11.29 11.13
CA THR A 96 17.07 -12.14 9.93
C THR A 96 16.52 -11.39 8.72
N GLU A 97 15.53 -10.51 8.92
CA GLU A 97 14.96 -9.65 7.89
C GLU A 97 15.98 -8.65 7.35
N ASP A 98 16.75 -7.99 8.22
CA ASP A 98 17.81 -7.05 7.83
C ASP A 98 18.90 -7.75 7.02
N THR A 99 19.28 -8.97 7.43
CA THR A 99 20.30 -9.77 6.75
C THR A 99 19.84 -10.20 5.36
N VAL A 100 18.58 -10.65 5.23
CA VAL A 100 17.98 -11.02 3.94
C VAL A 100 17.86 -9.80 3.02
N ALA A 101 17.44 -8.65 3.55
CA ALA A 101 17.35 -7.40 2.79
C ALA A 101 18.73 -6.93 2.28
N ALA A 102 19.76 -7.01 3.13
CA ALA A 102 21.13 -6.70 2.74
C ALA A 102 21.65 -7.65 1.65
N LEU A 103 21.36 -8.95 1.76
CA LEU A 103 21.73 -9.95 0.74
C LEU A 103 21.02 -9.66 -0.59
N TYR A 104 19.70 -9.38 -0.55
CA TYR A 104 18.93 -9.05 -1.75
C TYR A 104 19.46 -7.79 -2.44
N HIS A 105 19.82 -6.76 -1.67
CA HIS A 105 20.47 -5.57 -2.21
C HIS A 105 21.82 -5.89 -2.83
N ALA A 106 22.68 -6.64 -2.14
CA ALA A 106 24.00 -7.00 -2.65
C ALA A 106 23.91 -7.80 -3.96
N LEU A 107 22.97 -8.73 -4.05
CA LEU A 107 22.75 -9.55 -5.26
C LEU A 107 22.18 -8.73 -6.43
N ASN A 108 21.32 -7.75 -6.16
CA ASN A 108 20.63 -6.98 -7.20
C ASN A 108 21.20 -5.59 -7.45
N VAL A 109 22.34 -5.26 -6.83
CA VAL A 109 22.95 -3.94 -6.81
C VAL A 109 23.17 -3.37 -8.22
N MET A 110 23.70 -4.18 -9.15
CA MET A 110 23.91 -3.74 -10.54
C MET A 110 22.61 -3.40 -11.26
N LYS A 111 21.56 -4.20 -11.08
CA LYS A 111 20.27 -3.97 -11.71
C LYS A 111 19.63 -2.68 -11.20
N ILE A 112 19.72 -2.44 -9.89
CA ILE A 112 19.22 -1.22 -9.24
C ILE A 112 19.99 0.01 -9.76
N TYR A 113 21.32 -0.03 -9.76
CA TYR A 113 22.14 1.09 -10.26
C TYR A 113 21.94 1.35 -11.76
N HIS A 114 21.78 0.30 -12.56
CA HIS A 114 21.50 0.44 -13.98
C HIS A 114 20.15 1.12 -14.23
N HIS A 115 19.11 0.71 -13.51
CA HIS A 115 17.81 1.35 -13.61
C HIS A 115 17.89 2.83 -13.21
N LYS A 116 18.57 3.13 -12.10
CA LYS A 116 18.74 4.51 -11.63
C LYS A 116 19.52 5.38 -12.61
N TYR A 117 20.56 4.82 -13.26
CA TYR A 117 21.31 5.51 -14.30
C TYR A 117 20.43 5.92 -15.47
N LEU A 118 19.57 5.02 -15.95
CA LEU A 118 18.65 5.31 -17.05
C LEU A 118 17.63 6.40 -16.69
N GLU A 119 17.10 6.38 -15.45
CA GLU A 119 16.21 7.44 -14.96
C GLU A 119 16.91 8.80 -14.96
N LEU A 120 18.13 8.88 -14.42
CA LEU A 120 18.91 10.13 -14.36
C LEU A 120 19.28 10.65 -15.75
N GLN A 121 19.62 9.74 -16.68
CA GLN A 121 19.92 10.12 -18.05
C GLN A 121 18.68 10.69 -18.76
N LYS A 122 17.51 10.10 -18.52
CA LYS A 122 16.25 10.63 -19.04
C LYS A 122 15.96 12.02 -18.48
N GLU A 123 16.08 12.18 -17.16
CA GLU A 123 15.84 13.47 -16.49
C GLU A 123 16.81 14.55 -16.98
N ALA A 124 18.10 14.22 -17.20
CA ALA A 124 19.08 15.15 -17.76
C ALA A 124 18.74 15.58 -19.20
N ASN A 125 18.28 14.65 -20.04
CA ASN A 125 17.83 14.97 -21.39
C ASN A 125 16.58 15.86 -21.38
N ASP A 126 15.59 15.54 -20.53
CA ASP A 126 14.36 16.31 -20.40
C ASP A 126 14.65 17.75 -19.94
N LEU A 127 15.60 17.93 -19.00
CA LEU A 127 16.06 19.25 -18.56
C LEU A 127 16.80 20.00 -19.68
N SER A 128 17.66 19.32 -20.45
CA SER A 128 18.37 19.92 -21.58
C SER A 128 17.39 20.46 -22.64
N VAL A 129 16.34 19.71 -22.97
CA VAL A 129 15.30 20.13 -23.91
C VAL A 129 14.50 21.33 -23.36
N GLN A 130 14.26 21.38 -22.06
CA GLN A 130 13.58 22.51 -21.43
C GLN A 130 14.43 23.79 -21.39
N LEU A 131 15.76 23.66 -21.38
CA LEU A 131 16.69 24.79 -21.37
C LEU A 131 16.95 25.38 -22.75
N GLU A 132 16.90 24.60 -23.84
CA GLU A 132 17.06 25.09 -25.23
C GLU A 132 16.24 26.35 -25.57
N PRO A 133 14.96 26.50 -25.18
CA PRO A 133 14.17 27.71 -25.47
C PRO A 133 14.50 28.91 -24.55
N LEU A 134 15.22 28.71 -23.44
CA LEU A 134 15.59 29.76 -22.48
C LEU A 134 16.99 30.33 -22.71
N GLU A 135 17.79 29.69 -23.56
CA GLU A 135 19.15 30.11 -23.93
C GLU A 135 19.20 31.04 -25.16
N LYS A 136 18.04 31.49 -25.67
CA LYS A 136 17.93 32.46 -26.79
C LYS A 136 17.44 33.83 -26.36
#